data_AF-A0A2U1FLY4-F1
#
_entry.id   AF-A0A2U1FLY4-F1
#
_cell.length_a   1.000
_cell.length_b   1.000
_cell.length_c   1.000
_cell.angle_alpha   90.00
_cell.angle_beta   90.00
_cell.angle_gamma   90.00
#
_symmetry.space_group_name_H-M   'P 1'
#
loop_
_entity.id
_entity.type
_entity.pdbx_description
1 polymer ?
#
loop_
_entity_poly.entity_id
_entity_poly.type
_entity_poly.pdbx_seq_one_letter_code
_entity_poly.pdbx_strand_id
1 'polypeptide(L)'
;MVSDPRGVADLLRDQARRTETRADLQRRHDDLEQVTPTVGVLDEAAMAGAYAEDPDAAVDLLADLARTTDPTLRAKARRLAVRLLVPPARSGETRRRGSSRLATVGGEGLDLDLDATLERSLAHRPIRAEDLRWRGWRSPGRAIVLLVDASGSVAGKPLTTAVTTAGALAAGLRGDDELAVIAFWSRAVVLRHLCSPAPPSAVLDALLDLRGGSTTDLALGLRTALAQAASARVPHADVLVLTDGAWNEGADPAPVAGAAGAARVHTLVTVDDEEARTSCARLAAAGGGRSVPLHRPSDAPAAVRAVLR
;
A
#
# COMPACT_ATOMS: atom_id res chain seq x y z
N MET A 1 6.37 1.81 -19.66
CA MET A 1 5.25 1.50 -18.74
C MET A 1 4.74 0.10 -19.04
N VAL A 2 4.52 -0.73 -18.02
CA VAL A 2 3.83 -2.03 -18.14
C VAL A 2 2.55 -1.91 -17.32
N SER A 3 1.40 -1.98 -17.99
CA SER A 3 0.09 -1.77 -17.35
C SER A 3 -0.93 -2.82 -17.74
N ASP A 4 -0.70 -3.58 -18.81
CA ASP A 4 -1.61 -4.64 -19.19
C ASP A 4 -1.48 -5.83 -18.22
N PRO A 5 -2.58 -6.44 -17.77
CA PRO A 5 -2.53 -7.48 -16.74
C PRO A 5 -1.65 -8.69 -17.10
N ARG A 6 -1.54 -9.03 -18.40
CA ARG A 6 -0.73 -10.17 -18.85
C ARG A 6 0.75 -9.86 -18.75
N GLY A 7 1.19 -8.71 -19.26
CA GLY A 7 2.56 -8.24 -19.18
C GLY A 7 3.02 -8.02 -17.73
N VAL A 8 2.15 -7.53 -16.86
CA VAL A 8 2.44 -7.46 -15.41
C VAL A 8 2.62 -8.86 -14.83
N ALA A 9 1.72 -9.81 -15.12
CA ALA A 9 1.81 -11.17 -14.61
C ALA A 9 3.02 -11.96 -15.15
N ASP A 10 3.43 -11.74 -16.40
CA ASP A 10 4.65 -12.31 -16.98
C ASP A 10 5.90 -11.76 -16.29
N LEU A 11 5.95 -10.44 -16.08
CA LEU A 11 7.06 -9.78 -15.37
C LEU A 11 7.18 -10.27 -13.94
N LEU A 12 6.08 -10.32 -13.19
CA LEU A 12 6.09 -10.78 -11.80
C LEU A 12 6.51 -12.26 -11.72
N ARG A 13 6.05 -13.10 -12.66
CA ARG A 13 6.50 -14.51 -12.73
C ARG A 13 7.99 -14.63 -13.00
N ASP A 14 8.57 -13.79 -13.86
CA ASP A 14 10.01 -13.81 -14.11
C ASP A 14 10.80 -13.36 -12.86
N GLN A 15 10.38 -12.30 -12.20
CA GLN A 15 11.02 -11.80 -10.98
C GLN A 15 10.90 -12.78 -9.79
N ALA A 16 9.75 -13.45 -9.65
CA ALA A 16 9.48 -14.41 -8.59
C ALA A 16 10.26 -15.74 -8.72
N ARG A 17 10.87 -16.03 -9.89
CA ARG A 17 11.75 -17.21 -10.07
C ARG A 17 12.99 -17.15 -9.18
N ARG A 18 13.42 -15.95 -8.78
CA ARG A 18 14.55 -15.76 -7.86
C ARG A 18 14.08 -15.95 -6.43
N THR A 19 14.39 -17.09 -5.85
CA THR A 19 14.01 -17.46 -4.48
C THR A 19 15.18 -17.40 -3.52
N GLU A 20 14.88 -17.29 -2.23
CA GLU A 20 15.89 -17.23 -1.17
C GLU A 20 16.04 -18.58 -0.49
N THR A 21 17.28 -19.07 -0.39
CA THR A 21 17.55 -20.36 0.26
C THR A 21 17.49 -20.23 1.77
N ARG A 22 17.27 -21.35 2.47
CA ARG A 22 17.28 -21.36 3.95
C ARG A 22 18.62 -20.87 4.52
N ALA A 23 19.74 -21.18 3.86
CA ALA A 23 21.06 -20.68 4.28
C ALA A 23 21.18 -19.15 4.13
N ASP A 24 20.54 -18.56 3.11
CA ASP A 24 20.51 -17.10 2.95
C ASP A 24 19.64 -16.42 4.00
N LEU A 25 18.57 -17.09 4.43
CA LEU A 25 17.70 -16.62 5.51
C LEU A 25 18.41 -16.69 6.87
N GLN A 26 19.07 -17.82 7.17
CA GLN A 26 19.78 -18.02 8.43
C GLN A 26 20.91 -17.00 8.63
N ARG A 27 21.54 -16.55 7.53
CA ARG A 27 22.57 -15.50 7.58
C ARG A 27 22.02 -14.11 7.87
N ARG A 28 20.72 -13.88 7.66
CA ARG A 28 20.08 -12.56 7.78
C ARG A 28 19.21 -12.42 9.02
N HIS A 29 18.71 -13.54 9.55
CA HIS A 29 17.73 -13.56 10.63
C HIS A 29 18.13 -14.57 11.70
N ASP A 30 18.49 -14.07 12.87
CA ASP A 30 18.91 -14.91 14.01
C ASP A 30 17.74 -15.74 14.58
N ASP A 31 16.51 -15.21 14.52
CA ASP A 31 15.30 -15.86 15.05
C ASP A 31 14.67 -16.90 14.12
N LEU A 32 15.29 -17.18 12.97
CA LEU A 32 14.73 -18.06 11.94
C LEU A 32 14.38 -19.45 12.49
N GLU A 33 15.23 -20.04 13.33
CA GLU A 33 14.99 -21.39 13.89
C GLU A 33 13.80 -21.45 14.83
N GLN A 34 13.51 -20.37 15.56
CA GLN A 34 12.36 -20.30 16.45
C GLN A 34 11.05 -20.23 15.66
N VAL A 35 11.05 -19.47 14.56
CA VAL A 35 9.86 -19.24 13.73
C VAL A 35 9.61 -20.35 12.71
N THR A 36 10.68 -20.98 12.19
CA THR A 36 10.61 -22.09 11.24
C THR A 36 11.56 -23.23 11.66
N PRO A 37 11.20 -24.02 12.69
CA PRO A 37 12.07 -25.05 13.25
C PRO A 37 12.33 -26.21 12.30
N THR A 38 11.39 -26.47 11.37
CA THR A 38 11.48 -27.52 10.35
C THR A 38 11.00 -27.02 8.99
N VAL A 39 11.46 -27.67 7.92
CA VAL A 39 11.07 -27.35 6.54
C VAL A 39 9.55 -27.38 6.39
N GLY A 40 8.98 -26.37 5.75
CA GLY A 40 7.54 -26.22 5.54
C GLY A 40 6.73 -25.80 6.77
N VAL A 41 7.34 -25.65 7.94
CA VAL A 41 6.67 -25.23 9.17
C VAL A 41 6.89 -23.74 9.42
N LEU A 42 5.81 -23.04 9.71
CA LEU A 42 5.79 -21.67 10.21
C LEU A 42 5.02 -21.70 11.52
N ASP A 43 5.70 -21.40 12.62
CA ASP A 43 5.07 -21.24 13.92
C ASP A 43 4.50 -19.81 14.04
N GLU A 44 3.19 -19.68 13.91
CA GLU A 44 2.52 -18.38 13.99
C GLU A 44 2.60 -17.76 15.39
N ALA A 45 2.70 -18.57 16.45
CA ALA A 45 2.81 -18.08 17.82
C ALA A 45 4.21 -17.54 18.10
N ALA A 46 5.25 -18.25 17.65
CA ALA A 46 6.63 -17.75 17.68
C ALA A 46 6.78 -16.47 16.87
N MET A 47 6.19 -16.41 15.66
CA MET A 47 6.20 -15.18 14.85
C MET A 47 5.46 -14.02 15.53
N ALA A 48 4.34 -14.28 16.21
CA ALA A 48 3.63 -13.27 16.97
C ALA A 48 4.45 -12.76 18.17
N GLY A 49 5.20 -13.65 18.83
CA GLY A 49 6.17 -13.29 19.87
C GLY A 49 7.26 -12.38 19.34
N ALA A 50 7.92 -12.78 18.24
CA ALA A 50 8.94 -11.99 17.57
C ALA A 50 8.41 -10.60 17.14
N TYR A 51 7.18 -10.55 16.60
CA TYR A 51 6.54 -9.28 16.23
C TYR A 51 6.24 -8.37 17.43
N ALA A 52 5.92 -8.95 18.59
CA ALA A 52 5.69 -8.19 19.82
C ALA A 52 6.99 -7.63 20.41
N GLU A 53 8.11 -8.32 20.21
CA GLU A 53 9.44 -7.91 20.67
C GLU A 53 10.07 -6.87 19.73
N ASP A 54 10.13 -7.16 18.43
CA ASP A 54 10.62 -6.26 17.40
C ASP A 54 9.74 -6.37 16.12
N PRO A 55 8.80 -5.42 15.92
CA PRO A 55 7.91 -5.47 14.77
C PRO A 55 8.65 -5.25 13.44
N ASP A 56 9.75 -4.50 13.42
CA ASP A 56 10.47 -4.22 12.17
C ASP A 56 11.25 -5.46 11.73
N ALA A 57 11.98 -6.10 12.64
CA ALA A 57 12.70 -7.34 12.37
C ALA A 57 11.75 -8.48 11.98
N ALA A 58 10.60 -8.61 12.66
CA ALA A 58 9.61 -9.62 12.34
C ALA A 58 8.98 -9.43 10.95
N VAL A 59 8.71 -8.18 10.54
CA VAL A 59 8.20 -7.90 9.19
C VAL A 59 9.28 -8.19 8.14
N ASP A 60 10.54 -7.84 8.40
CA ASP A 60 11.68 -8.17 7.53
C ASP A 60 11.80 -9.69 7.34
N LEU A 61 11.76 -10.47 8.43
CA LEU A 61 11.75 -11.93 8.39
C LEU A 61 10.56 -12.47 7.59
N LEU A 62 9.35 -11.95 7.84
CA LEU A 62 8.14 -12.40 7.17
C LEU A 62 8.17 -12.15 5.65
N ALA A 63 8.71 -11.01 5.22
CA ALA A 63 8.86 -10.67 3.80
C ALA A 63 9.89 -11.55 3.09
N ASP A 64 10.95 -11.96 3.78
CA ASP A 64 11.95 -12.88 3.24
C ASP A 64 11.42 -14.32 3.20
N LEU A 65 10.69 -14.76 4.23
CA LEU A 65 9.97 -16.04 4.23
C LEU A 65 8.93 -16.12 3.10
N ALA A 66 8.24 -15.01 2.79
CA ALA A 66 7.30 -14.93 1.68
C ALA A 66 7.95 -15.02 0.29
N ARG A 67 9.29 -15.08 0.23
CA ARG A 67 10.13 -15.21 -0.97
C ARG A 67 11.08 -16.42 -0.93
N THR A 68 10.92 -17.30 0.05
CA THR A 68 11.76 -18.49 0.22
C THR A 68 11.53 -19.54 -0.88
N THR A 69 12.55 -20.35 -1.16
CA THR A 69 12.48 -21.45 -2.13
C THR A 69 11.41 -22.48 -1.75
N ASP A 70 11.20 -22.76 -0.46
CA ASP A 70 10.18 -23.70 0.01
C ASP A 70 8.76 -23.18 -0.31
N PRO A 71 8.01 -23.83 -1.20
CA PRO A 71 6.69 -23.35 -1.63
C PRO A 71 5.65 -23.38 -0.50
N THR A 72 5.76 -24.32 0.45
CA THR A 72 4.81 -24.46 1.55
C THR A 72 5.01 -23.36 2.58
N LEU A 73 6.27 -23.14 2.97
CA LEU A 73 6.64 -22.08 3.90
C LEU A 73 6.29 -20.70 3.32
N ARG A 74 6.60 -20.49 2.03
CA ARG A 74 6.25 -19.26 1.30
C ARG A 74 4.76 -18.97 1.32
N ALA A 75 3.93 -19.98 1.04
CA ALA A 75 2.48 -19.84 1.03
C ALA A 75 1.92 -19.50 2.43
N LYS A 76 2.46 -20.12 3.48
CA LYS A 76 2.09 -19.80 4.87
C LYS A 76 2.50 -18.37 5.26
N ALA A 77 3.73 -17.97 4.94
CA ALA A 77 4.24 -16.63 5.21
C ALA A 77 3.41 -15.55 4.51
N ARG A 78 3.03 -15.74 3.24
CA ARG A 78 2.15 -14.80 2.52
C ARG A 78 0.78 -14.65 3.17
N ARG A 79 0.16 -15.76 3.57
CA ARG A 79 -1.13 -15.73 4.27
C ARG A 79 -1.03 -14.98 5.60
N LEU A 80 0.06 -15.20 6.34
CA LEU A 80 0.30 -14.52 7.61
C LEU A 80 0.58 -13.02 7.39
N ALA A 81 1.36 -12.66 6.38
CA ALA A 81 1.64 -11.27 6.01
C ALA A 81 0.36 -10.49 5.69
N VAL A 82 -0.54 -11.07 4.88
CA VAL A 82 -1.84 -10.44 4.61
C VAL A 82 -2.64 -10.24 5.89
N ARG A 83 -2.69 -11.22 6.78
CA ARG A 83 -3.44 -11.12 8.04
C ARG A 83 -2.85 -10.09 9.01
N LEU A 84 -1.53 -10.00 9.11
CA LEU A 84 -0.84 -9.10 10.03
C LEU A 84 -0.77 -7.66 9.50
N LEU A 85 -0.44 -7.49 8.22
CA LEU A 85 -0.17 -6.18 7.62
C LEU A 85 -1.40 -5.52 7.01
N VAL A 86 -2.44 -6.30 6.69
CA VAL A 86 -3.75 -5.80 6.26
C VAL A 86 -4.79 -6.16 7.32
N PRO A 87 -4.82 -5.46 8.46
CA PRO A 87 -5.84 -5.70 9.45
C PRO A 87 -7.23 -5.45 8.84
N PRO A 88 -8.27 -6.17 9.31
CA PRO A 88 -9.62 -5.95 8.83
C PRO A 88 -10.00 -4.48 9.00
N ALA A 89 -10.68 -3.93 7.99
CA ALA A 89 -11.13 -2.54 8.00
C ALA A 89 -11.87 -2.26 9.31
N ARG A 90 -11.30 -1.38 10.15
CA ARG A 90 -11.92 -1.05 11.43
C ARG A 90 -13.23 -0.30 11.13
N SER A 91 -14.33 -0.84 11.63
CA SER A 91 -15.64 -0.21 11.62
C SER A 91 -15.60 1.00 12.57
N GLY A 92 -15.12 2.13 12.07
CA GLY A 92 -14.98 3.34 12.86
C GLY A 92 -14.70 4.53 11.94
N GLU A 93 -15.66 5.45 11.85
CA GLU A 93 -15.53 6.67 11.07
C GLU A 93 -14.50 7.61 11.68
N THR A 94 -13.25 7.49 11.23
CA THR A 94 -12.28 8.56 11.44
C THR A 94 -12.77 9.81 10.71
N ARG A 95 -13.39 10.76 11.41
CA ARG A 95 -13.96 11.98 10.80
C ARG A 95 -12.90 12.66 9.91
N ARG A 96 -13.08 12.58 8.59
CA ARG A 96 -12.21 13.25 7.62
C ARG A 96 -12.55 14.74 7.65
N ARG A 97 -11.54 15.62 7.60
CA ARG A 97 -11.76 17.06 7.47
C ARG A 97 -12.09 17.38 6.01
N GLY A 98 -13.06 18.27 5.79
CA GLY A 98 -13.52 18.67 4.45
C GLY A 98 -15.00 19.03 4.47
N SER A 99 -15.56 19.50 3.34
CA SER A 99 -17.00 19.72 3.20
C SER A 99 -17.71 18.36 3.20
N SER A 100 -18.16 17.95 4.39
CA SER A 100 -19.03 16.79 4.52
C SER A 100 -20.38 17.11 3.87
N ARG A 101 -20.92 16.16 3.11
CA ARG A 101 -22.31 16.23 2.63
C ARG A 101 -23.13 15.22 3.42
N LEU A 102 -24.40 15.55 3.62
CA LEU A 102 -25.35 14.59 4.16
C LEU A 102 -25.56 13.51 3.09
N ALA A 103 -25.33 12.26 3.44
CA ALA A 103 -25.50 11.12 2.54
C ALA A 103 -26.09 9.94 3.30
N THR A 104 -26.73 9.03 2.57
CA THR A 104 -27.22 7.77 3.10
C THR A 104 -26.03 6.84 3.40
N VAL A 105 -25.95 6.33 4.62
CA VAL A 105 -24.92 5.44 5.13
C VAL A 105 -25.54 4.17 5.73
N GLY A 106 -24.78 3.08 5.74
CA GLY A 106 -25.11 1.88 6.53
C GLY A 106 -24.49 1.96 7.92
N GLY A 107 -25.07 1.25 8.89
CA GLY A 107 -24.61 1.28 10.29
C GLY A 107 -25.47 2.18 11.15
N GLU A 108 -24.88 3.03 12.00
CA GLU A 108 -25.57 4.07 12.77
C GLU A 108 -25.36 5.43 12.10
N GLY A 109 -26.33 6.34 12.23
CA GLY A 109 -26.24 7.69 11.68
C GLY A 109 -27.09 8.67 12.46
N LEU A 110 -27.22 9.89 11.93
CA LEU A 110 -27.94 10.99 12.58
C LEU A 110 -29.46 10.81 12.56
N ASP A 111 -29.96 10.28 11.44
CA ASP A 111 -31.40 10.16 11.16
C ASP A 111 -31.65 8.91 10.32
N LEU A 112 -32.80 8.25 10.44
CA LEU A 112 -33.12 7.07 9.66
C LEU A 112 -33.57 7.48 8.26
N ASP A 113 -32.89 6.98 7.23
CA ASP A 113 -33.28 7.15 5.84
C ASP A 113 -34.36 6.12 5.49
N LEU A 114 -35.61 6.50 5.73
CA LEU A 114 -36.77 5.63 5.53
C LEU A 114 -36.91 5.15 4.09
N ASP A 115 -36.69 6.02 3.12
CA ASP A 115 -36.83 5.69 1.69
C ASP A 115 -35.81 4.63 1.29
N ALA A 116 -34.53 4.85 1.64
CA ALA A 116 -33.47 3.88 1.35
C ALA A 116 -33.63 2.56 2.12
N THR A 117 -34.13 2.62 3.36
CA THR A 117 -34.42 1.43 4.18
C THR A 117 -35.57 0.60 3.58
N LEU A 118 -36.63 1.28 3.12
CA LEU A 118 -37.76 0.64 2.47
C LEU A 118 -37.33 0.01 1.16
N GLU A 119 -36.56 0.72 0.33
CA GLU A 119 -36.01 0.22 -0.94
C GLU A 119 -35.15 -1.04 -0.74
N ARG A 120 -34.25 -1.02 0.24
CA ARG A 120 -33.39 -2.15 0.60
C ARG A 120 -34.21 -3.38 1.03
N SER A 121 -35.26 -3.16 1.81
CA SER A 121 -36.08 -4.23 2.36
C SER A 121 -37.21 -4.70 1.42
N LEU A 122 -37.33 -4.18 0.19
CA LEU A 122 -38.39 -4.58 -0.74
C LEU A 122 -38.42 -6.09 -1.00
N ALA A 123 -37.27 -6.76 -0.94
CA ALA A 123 -37.15 -8.18 -1.23
C ALA A 123 -37.59 -9.11 -0.09
N HIS A 124 -37.76 -8.61 1.14
CA HIS A 124 -38.15 -9.45 2.27
C HIS A 124 -38.87 -8.70 3.40
N ARG A 125 -39.68 -9.45 4.15
CA ARG A 125 -40.27 -9.03 5.42
C ARG A 125 -40.02 -10.12 6.46
N PRO A 126 -39.80 -9.79 7.74
CA PRO A 126 -39.71 -8.45 8.32
C PRO A 126 -38.41 -7.71 7.94
N ILE A 127 -38.40 -6.38 8.15
CA ILE A 127 -37.20 -5.54 8.01
C ILE A 127 -36.21 -5.94 9.11
N ARG A 128 -34.95 -6.16 8.74
CA ARG A 128 -33.86 -6.53 9.63
C ARG A 128 -32.98 -5.32 9.94
N ALA A 129 -32.22 -5.39 11.03
CA ALA A 129 -31.30 -4.31 11.41
C ALA A 129 -30.28 -3.96 10.30
N GLU A 130 -29.85 -4.96 9.53
CA GLU A 130 -28.95 -4.82 8.37
C GLU A 130 -29.57 -4.05 7.19
N ASP A 131 -30.89 -3.91 7.14
CA ASP A 131 -31.61 -3.16 6.11
C ASP A 131 -31.69 -1.67 6.43
N LEU A 132 -31.54 -1.31 7.72
CA LEU A 132 -31.64 0.08 8.17
C LEU A 132 -30.55 0.91 7.51
N ARG A 133 -30.96 2.04 6.94
CA ARG A 133 -30.09 3.04 6.34
C ARG A 133 -30.30 4.34 7.07
N TRP A 134 -29.22 5.07 7.27
CA TRP A 134 -29.22 6.30 8.04
C TRP A 134 -28.67 7.44 7.21
N ARG A 135 -29.01 8.69 7.54
CA ARG A 135 -28.35 9.87 7.02
C ARG A 135 -27.19 10.21 7.93
N GLY A 136 -26.01 10.40 7.34
CA GLY A 136 -24.80 10.77 8.05
C GLY A 136 -24.00 11.79 7.26
N TRP A 137 -23.18 12.58 7.96
CA TRP A 137 -22.20 13.44 7.32
C TRP A 137 -21.07 12.57 6.75
N ARG A 138 -21.00 12.46 5.43
CA ARG A 138 -19.89 11.79 4.74
C ARG A 138 -18.99 12.80 4.06
N SER A 139 -17.69 12.62 4.27
CA SER A 139 -16.68 13.19 3.37
C SER A 139 -16.64 12.36 2.08
N PRO A 140 -16.36 12.98 0.92
CA PRO A 140 -16.15 12.25 -0.33
C PRO A 140 -15.05 11.18 -0.19
N GLY A 141 -15.15 10.12 -0.99
CA GLY A 141 -14.07 9.16 -1.18
C GLY A 141 -12.82 9.85 -1.71
N ARG A 142 -11.68 9.15 -1.58
CA ARG A 142 -10.38 9.61 -2.11
C ARG A 142 -9.72 8.52 -2.94
N ALA A 143 -8.99 8.94 -3.96
CA ALA A 143 -8.13 8.08 -4.75
C ALA A 143 -6.72 8.19 -4.18
N ILE A 144 -6.12 7.06 -3.87
CA ILE A 144 -4.75 7.00 -3.37
C ILE A 144 -3.91 6.24 -4.38
N VAL A 145 -2.81 6.82 -4.82
CA VAL A 145 -1.84 6.14 -5.69
C VAL A 145 -0.54 5.97 -4.91
N LEU A 146 -0.23 4.74 -4.51
CA LEU A 146 1.06 4.41 -3.91
C LEU A 146 2.07 4.14 -5.03
N LEU A 147 3.10 4.98 -5.10
CA LEU A 147 4.23 4.83 -6.01
C LEU A 147 5.44 4.35 -5.20
N VAL A 148 5.85 3.11 -5.44
CA VAL A 148 6.94 2.42 -4.73
C VAL A 148 8.20 2.45 -5.56
N ASP A 149 9.25 3.05 -5.02
CA ASP A 149 10.59 2.95 -5.55
C ASP A 149 11.10 1.52 -5.37
N ALA A 150 11.29 0.85 -6.50
CA ALA A 150 11.78 -0.50 -6.61
C ALA A 150 13.15 -0.52 -7.33
N SER A 151 13.88 0.59 -7.24
CA SER A 151 15.26 0.64 -7.68
C SER A 151 16.20 -0.02 -6.67
N GLY A 152 17.32 -0.52 -7.17
CA GLY A 152 18.28 -1.31 -6.39
C GLY A 152 17.73 -2.70 -5.99
N SER A 153 18.40 -3.31 -5.01
CA SER A 153 17.91 -4.56 -4.43
C SER A 153 16.70 -4.26 -3.56
N VAL A 154 15.50 -4.56 -4.06
CA VAL A 154 14.24 -4.53 -3.28
C VAL A 154 14.17 -5.71 -2.27
N ALA A 155 15.29 -6.37 -2.00
CA ALA A 155 15.42 -7.31 -0.90
C ALA A 155 15.71 -6.55 0.41
N GLY A 156 15.04 -6.90 1.51
CA GLY A 156 15.15 -6.23 2.81
C GLY A 156 14.20 -5.04 3.02
N LYS A 157 14.69 -4.04 3.79
CA LYS A 157 13.93 -2.92 4.38
C LYS A 157 13.06 -2.08 3.42
N PRO A 158 13.47 -1.79 2.17
CA PRO A 158 12.62 -1.03 1.25
C PRO A 158 11.31 -1.76 0.91
N LEU A 159 11.36 -3.09 0.75
CA LEU A 159 10.16 -3.87 0.46
C LEU A 159 9.24 -3.95 1.66
N THR A 160 9.77 -4.18 2.85
CA THR A 160 8.96 -4.33 4.06
C THR A 160 8.26 -3.03 4.41
N THR A 161 8.93 -1.90 4.17
CA THR A 161 8.32 -0.57 4.22
C THR A 161 7.21 -0.41 3.19
N ALA A 162 7.44 -0.83 1.93
CA ALA A 162 6.42 -0.76 0.88
C ALA A 162 5.18 -1.63 1.18
N VAL A 163 5.38 -2.87 1.60
CA VAL A 163 4.31 -3.82 1.95
C VAL A 163 3.52 -3.31 3.15
N THR A 164 4.20 -2.81 4.19
CA THR A 164 3.54 -2.27 5.39
C THR A 164 2.78 -0.97 5.08
N THR A 165 3.33 -0.12 4.22
CA THR A 165 2.64 1.10 3.73
C THR A 165 1.40 0.74 2.92
N ALA A 166 1.50 -0.22 1.99
CA ALA A 166 0.38 -0.70 1.21
C ALA A 166 -0.71 -1.33 2.09
N GLY A 167 -0.31 -2.11 3.11
CA GLY A 167 -1.22 -2.69 4.08
C GLY A 167 -1.93 -1.65 4.96
N ALA A 168 -1.19 -0.65 5.45
CA ALA A 168 -1.73 0.48 6.21
C ALA A 168 -2.73 1.30 5.38
N LEU A 169 -2.45 1.51 4.09
CA LEU A 169 -3.37 2.14 3.16
C LEU A 169 -4.63 1.31 2.97
N ALA A 170 -4.47 0.02 2.63
CA ALA A 170 -5.56 -0.92 2.41
C ALA A 170 -6.51 -1.02 3.62
N ALA A 171 -5.96 -1.08 4.83
CA ALA A 171 -6.74 -1.12 6.07
C ALA A 171 -7.49 0.19 6.38
N GLY A 172 -7.02 1.31 5.83
CA GLY A 172 -7.63 2.63 6.00
C GLY A 172 -8.63 3.03 4.90
N LEU A 173 -8.81 2.18 3.88
CA LEU A 173 -9.77 2.43 2.80
C LEU A 173 -11.21 2.26 3.27
N ARG A 174 -12.07 3.13 2.77
CA ARG A 174 -13.53 3.04 2.85
C ARG A 174 -14.06 2.42 1.56
N GLY A 175 -15.32 1.99 1.57
CA GLY A 175 -15.94 1.34 0.41
C GLY A 175 -15.97 2.20 -0.87
N ASP A 176 -15.87 3.52 -0.73
CA ASP A 176 -15.82 4.52 -1.82
C ASP A 176 -14.41 5.05 -2.11
N ASP A 177 -13.38 4.56 -1.43
CA ASP A 177 -12.00 4.92 -1.73
C ASP A 177 -11.41 4.03 -2.83
N GLU A 178 -10.51 4.60 -3.61
CA GLU A 178 -9.77 3.90 -4.65
C GLU A 178 -8.29 3.81 -4.27
N LEU A 179 -7.64 2.69 -4.59
CA LEU A 179 -6.20 2.51 -4.35
C LEU A 179 -5.50 1.96 -5.59
N ALA A 180 -4.53 2.67 -6.12
CA ALA A 180 -3.60 2.16 -7.11
C ALA A 180 -2.24 1.94 -6.47
N VAL A 181 -1.53 0.92 -6.95
CA VAL A 181 -0.17 0.64 -6.52
C VAL A 181 0.69 0.44 -7.74
N ILE A 182 1.79 1.19 -7.80
CA ILE A 182 2.71 1.24 -8.92
C ILE A 182 4.10 1.02 -8.35
N ALA A 183 4.86 0.10 -8.94
CA ALA A 183 6.28 -0.01 -8.67
C ALA A 183 7.06 0.64 -9.81
N PHE A 184 8.16 1.34 -9.50
CA PHE A 184 9.00 1.95 -10.52
C PHE A 184 10.49 1.75 -10.29
N TRP A 185 11.24 1.70 -11.40
CA TRP A 185 12.69 1.71 -11.50
C TRP A 185 13.00 2.36 -12.87
N SER A 186 13.79 1.78 -13.77
CA SER A 186 13.79 2.15 -15.22
C SER A 186 12.49 1.82 -15.96
N ARG A 187 11.56 1.12 -15.30
CA ARG A 187 10.20 0.88 -15.81
C ARG A 187 9.20 1.24 -14.72
N ALA A 188 8.01 1.70 -15.12
CA ALA A 188 6.86 1.80 -14.22
C ALA A 188 5.89 0.64 -14.51
N VAL A 189 5.51 -0.09 -13.45
CA VAL A 189 4.62 -1.25 -13.49
C VAL A 189 3.41 -1.00 -12.60
N VAL A 190 2.21 -1.02 -13.18
CA VAL A 190 0.97 -0.84 -12.41
C VAL A 190 0.54 -2.19 -11.83
N LEU A 191 0.79 -2.39 -10.53
CA LEU A 191 0.43 -3.62 -9.81
C LEU A 191 -1.07 -3.69 -9.52
N ARG A 192 -1.68 -2.54 -9.25
CA ARG A 192 -3.13 -2.40 -9.09
C ARG A 192 -3.58 -1.06 -9.65
N HIS A 193 -4.63 -1.08 -10.48
CA HIS A 193 -5.32 0.12 -10.94
C HIS A 193 -6.33 0.62 -9.91
N LEU A 194 -6.63 1.94 -9.90
CA LEU A 194 -7.62 2.55 -8.99
C LEU A 194 -8.98 1.82 -9.05
N CYS A 195 -9.41 1.50 -10.28
CA CYS A 195 -10.67 0.85 -10.60
C CYS A 195 -10.61 -0.69 -10.56
N SER A 196 -9.55 -1.29 -10.02
CA SER A 196 -9.37 -2.74 -10.07
C SER A 196 -10.38 -3.47 -9.17
N PRO A 197 -11.06 -4.52 -9.66
CA PRO A 197 -11.92 -5.37 -8.82
C PRO A 197 -11.10 -6.27 -7.88
N ALA A 198 -9.77 -6.36 -8.07
CA ALA A 198 -8.91 -7.17 -7.21
C ALA A 198 -8.91 -6.62 -5.78
N PRO A 199 -8.95 -7.52 -4.77
CA PRO A 199 -8.92 -7.10 -3.38
C PRO A 199 -7.59 -6.40 -3.07
N PRO A 200 -7.57 -5.42 -2.14
CA PRO A 200 -6.33 -4.76 -1.74
C PRO A 200 -5.24 -5.72 -1.28
N SER A 201 -5.60 -6.89 -0.72
CA SER A 201 -4.63 -7.92 -0.33
C SER A 201 -3.79 -8.47 -1.49
N ALA A 202 -4.31 -8.47 -2.72
CA ALA A 202 -3.57 -8.94 -3.90
C ALA A 202 -2.36 -8.05 -4.23
N VAL A 203 -2.35 -6.81 -3.75
CA VAL A 203 -1.19 -5.91 -3.84
C VAL A 203 0.00 -6.48 -3.09
N LEU A 204 -0.22 -7.09 -1.91
CA LEU A 204 0.88 -7.59 -1.09
C LEU A 204 1.58 -8.73 -1.81
N ASP A 205 0.83 -9.65 -2.42
CA ASP A 205 1.42 -10.72 -3.23
C ASP A 205 2.26 -10.14 -4.38
N ALA A 206 1.71 -9.16 -5.11
CA ALA A 206 2.42 -8.53 -6.23
C ALA A 206 3.70 -7.80 -5.79
N LEU A 207 3.69 -7.13 -4.63
CA LEU A 207 4.87 -6.49 -4.04
C LEU A 207 5.90 -7.54 -3.60
N LEU A 208 5.45 -8.65 -2.99
CA LEU A 208 6.33 -9.73 -2.54
C LEU A 208 6.96 -10.51 -3.72
N ASP A 209 6.33 -10.51 -4.89
CA ASP A 209 6.90 -11.06 -6.12
C ASP A 209 7.87 -10.08 -6.82
N LEU A 210 7.89 -8.82 -6.40
CA LEU A 210 8.74 -7.80 -6.98
C LEU A 210 10.19 -7.92 -6.51
N ARG A 211 11.13 -7.83 -7.45
CA ARG A 211 12.57 -7.74 -7.16
C ARG A 211 13.20 -6.43 -7.60
N GLY A 212 12.49 -5.64 -8.41
CA GLY A 212 12.95 -4.32 -8.85
C GLY A 212 13.95 -4.36 -10.01
N GLY A 213 14.68 -3.26 -10.17
CA GLY A 213 15.73 -3.09 -11.18
C GLY A 213 16.85 -2.18 -10.69
N SER A 214 17.92 -2.02 -11.48
CA SER A 214 19.15 -1.34 -11.02
C SER A 214 19.13 0.19 -11.11
N THR A 215 18.16 0.77 -11.81
CA THR A 215 18.11 2.22 -12.10
C THR A 215 16.76 2.81 -11.75
N THR A 216 16.70 4.14 -11.61
CA THR A 216 15.61 4.87 -11.00
C THR A 216 15.16 5.99 -11.93
N ASP A 217 14.02 5.81 -12.62
CA ASP A 217 13.35 6.86 -13.39
C ASP A 217 12.10 7.34 -12.64
N LEU A 218 12.31 8.23 -11.68
CA LEU A 218 11.25 8.78 -10.83
C LEU A 218 10.25 9.61 -11.65
N ALA A 219 10.69 10.29 -12.70
CA ALA A 219 9.80 11.06 -13.57
C ALA A 219 8.82 10.15 -14.34
N LEU A 220 9.25 8.97 -14.79
CA LEU A 220 8.38 7.97 -15.40
C LEU A 220 7.38 7.40 -14.40
N GLY A 221 7.83 7.09 -13.18
CA GLY A 221 6.95 6.66 -12.08
C GLY A 221 5.85 7.68 -11.81
N LEU A 222 6.22 8.96 -11.66
CA LEU A 222 5.30 10.06 -11.41
C LEU A 222 4.31 10.27 -12.56
N ARG A 223 4.76 10.28 -13.82
CA ARG A 223 3.85 10.39 -14.97
C ARG A 223 2.79 9.27 -14.96
N THR A 224 3.21 8.05 -14.62
CA THR A 224 2.31 6.89 -14.53
C THR A 224 1.33 7.05 -13.37
N ALA A 225 1.80 7.52 -12.22
CA ALA A 225 0.97 7.77 -11.05
C ALA A 225 -0.07 8.88 -11.28
N LEU A 226 0.34 9.99 -11.91
CA LEU A 226 -0.56 11.09 -12.25
C LEU A 226 -1.59 10.69 -13.31
N ALA A 227 -1.21 9.85 -14.28
CA ALA A 227 -2.16 9.28 -15.23
C ALA A 227 -3.21 8.39 -14.54
N GLN A 228 -2.82 7.59 -13.53
CA GLN A 228 -3.78 6.86 -12.70
C GLN A 228 -4.64 7.84 -11.89
N ALA A 229 -4.06 8.83 -11.22
CA ALA A 229 -4.80 9.82 -10.43
C ALA A 229 -5.84 10.58 -11.27
N ALA A 230 -5.52 10.94 -12.52
CA ALA A 230 -6.45 11.57 -13.45
C ALA A 230 -7.65 10.69 -13.85
N SER A 231 -7.54 9.37 -13.68
CA SER A 231 -8.63 8.41 -13.93
C SER A 231 -9.52 8.14 -12.70
N ALA A 232 -9.26 8.83 -11.58
CA ALA A 232 -10.05 8.70 -10.36
C ALA A 232 -11.51 9.09 -10.57
N ARG A 233 -12.43 8.35 -9.93
CA ARG A 233 -13.88 8.64 -9.94
C ARG A 233 -14.28 9.63 -8.85
N VAL A 234 -13.33 9.96 -7.98
CA VAL A 234 -13.51 10.80 -6.80
C VAL A 234 -12.75 12.11 -6.97
N PRO A 235 -13.21 13.21 -6.34
CA PRO A 235 -12.68 14.55 -6.61
C PRO A 235 -11.27 14.80 -6.05
N HIS A 236 -10.79 13.93 -5.16
CA HIS A 236 -9.51 14.09 -4.48
C HIS A 236 -8.61 12.89 -4.77
N ALA A 237 -7.41 13.17 -5.28
CA ALA A 237 -6.39 12.17 -5.52
C ALA A 237 -5.09 12.54 -4.79
N ASP A 238 -4.56 11.61 -4.01
CA ASP A 238 -3.29 11.73 -3.31
C ASP A 238 -2.30 10.70 -3.88
N VAL A 239 -1.15 11.16 -4.36
CA VAL A 239 -0.04 10.30 -4.80
C VAL A 239 0.98 10.24 -3.67
N LEU A 240 1.26 9.04 -3.15
CA LEU A 240 2.25 8.80 -2.11
C LEU A 240 3.46 8.13 -2.74
N VAL A 241 4.58 8.85 -2.80
CA VAL A 241 5.85 8.37 -3.36
C VAL A 241 6.73 7.87 -2.23
N LEU A 242 6.99 6.57 -2.19
CA LEU A 242 7.95 5.94 -1.29
C LEU A 242 9.29 5.85 -2.01
N THR A 243 10.27 6.65 -1.62
CA THR A 243 11.57 6.76 -2.31
C THR A 243 12.68 7.19 -1.34
N ASP A 244 13.92 6.88 -1.70
CA ASP A 244 15.11 7.39 -1.04
C ASP A 244 15.52 8.79 -1.55
N GLY A 245 14.79 9.34 -2.52
CA GLY A 245 15.00 10.69 -3.04
C GLY A 245 16.07 10.80 -4.14
N ALA A 246 16.70 9.68 -4.51
CA ALA A 246 17.67 9.61 -5.59
C ALA A 246 16.99 9.25 -6.93
N TRP A 247 17.49 9.82 -8.02
CA TRP A 247 17.16 9.36 -9.38
C TRP A 247 18.41 9.46 -10.26
N ASN A 248 18.60 8.48 -11.13
CA ASN A 248 19.78 8.39 -12.00
C ASN A 248 19.43 8.22 -13.48
N GLU A 249 18.15 8.08 -13.81
CA GLU A 249 17.63 8.08 -15.17
C GLU A 249 16.45 9.06 -15.30
N GLY A 250 16.18 9.48 -16.53
CA GLY A 250 15.05 10.36 -16.84
C GLY A 250 15.31 11.84 -16.57
N ALA A 251 14.23 12.63 -16.66
CA ALA A 251 14.25 14.07 -16.44
C ALA A 251 14.02 14.42 -14.96
N ASP A 252 14.17 15.70 -14.60
CA ASP A 252 13.81 16.18 -13.26
C ASP A 252 12.33 15.82 -12.95
N PRO A 253 12.05 15.14 -11.82
CA PRO A 253 10.68 14.81 -11.41
C PRO A 253 9.86 16.01 -10.95
N ALA A 254 10.48 17.13 -10.53
CA ALA A 254 9.74 18.26 -9.96
C ALA A 254 8.76 18.95 -10.94
N PRO A 255 9.12 19.24 -12.21
CA PRO A 255 8.17 19.73 -13.19
C PRO A 255 6.99 18.77 -13.44
N VAL A 256 7.23 17.46 -13.38
CA VAL A 256 6.18 16.44 -13.51
C VAL A 256 5.22 16.51 -12.33
N ALA A 257 5.74 16.60 -11.10
CA ALA A 257 4.91 16.79 -9.91
C ALA A 257 4.13 18.11 -9.93
N GLY A 258 4.73 19.19 -10.44
CA GLY A 258 4.05 20.48 -10.64
C GLY A 258 2.87 20.43 -11.61
N ALA A 259 2.84 19.45 -12.51
CA ALA A 259 1.74 19.21 -13.43
C ALA A 259 0.61 18.33 -12.84
N ALA A 260 0.63 18.02 -11.53
CA ALA A 260 -0.35 17.15 -10.89
C ALA A 260 -1.80 17.70 -10.88
N GLY A 261 -1.99 19.00 -11.14
CA GLY A 261 -3.31 19.62 -11.24
C GLY A 261 -4.06 19.55 -9.91
N ALA A 262 -5.16 18.78 -9.87
CA ALA A 262 -5.96 18.59 -8.66
C ALA A 262 -5.40 17.51 -7.71
N ALA A 263 -4.45 16.68 -8.17
CA ALA A 263 -3.81 15.68 -7.35
C ALA A 263 -2.70 16.29 -6.49
N ARG A 264 -2.49 15.73 -5.29
CA ARG A 264 -1.38 16.11 -4.41
C ARG A 264 -0.29 15.05 -4.42
N VAL A 265 0.97 15.47 -4.51
CA VAL A 265 2.11 14.54 -4.46
C VAL A 265 2.80 14.64 -3.10
N HIS A 266 2.73 13.57 -2.34
CA HIS A 266 3.39 13.39 -1.06
C HIS A 266 4.61 12.49 -1.21
N THR A 267 5.65 12.74 -0.41
CA THR A 267 6.85 11.91 -0.37
C THR A 267 7.01 11.27 1.01
N LEU A 268 7.31 9.98 1.01
CA LEU A 268 7.66 9.18 2.18
C LEU A 268 9.14 8.81 2.03
N VAL A 269 9.99 9.46 2.82
CA VAL A 269 11.46 9.39 2.66
C VAL A 269 11.99 8.18 3.41
N THR A 270 12.53 7.20 2.70
CA THR A 270 12.95 5.91 3.30
C THR A 270 14.31 5.94 3.96
N VAL A 271 15.15 6.92 3.61
CA VAL A 271 16.54 7.05 4.11
C VAL A 271 16.70 8.28 4.98
N ASP A 272 17.54 8.17 6.01
CA ASP A 272 17.92 9.31 6.85
C ASP A 272 19.16 9.99 6.25
N ASP A 273 18.93 10.73 5.18
CA ASP A 273 19.95 11.51 4.47
C ASP A 273 19.44 12.93 4.20
N GLU A 274 20.34 13.92 4.25
CA GLU A 274 19.97 15.33 4.09
C GLU A 274 19.63 15.68 2.64
N GLU A 275 20.36 15.12 1.67
CA GLU A 275 20.12 15.33 0.24
C GLU A 275 18.79 14.69 -0.16
N ALA A 276 18.54 13.46 0.30
CA ALA A 276 17.27 12.75 0.16
C ALA A 276 16.08 13.57 0.71
N ARG A 277 16.19 14.08 1.95
CA ARG A 277 15.15 14.90 2.57
C ARG A 277 14.89 16.17 1.78
N THR A 278 15.93 16.84 1.32
CA THR A 278 15.82 18.08 0.53
C THR A 278 15.17 17.83 -0.83
N SER A 279 15.63 16.79 -1.54
CA SER A 279 15.08 16.35 -2.83
C SER A 279 13.59 16.00 -2.72
N CYS A 280 13.24 15.16 -1.75
CA CYS A 280 11.85 14.75 -1.50
C CYS A 280 10.95 15.91 -1.06
N ALA A 281 11.47 16.86 -0.27
CA ALA A 281 10.74 18.06 0.12
C ALA A 281 10.46 18.97 -1.08
N ARG A 282 11.45 19.17 -1.97
CA ARG A 282 11.28 19.92 -3.22
C ARG A 282 10.21 19.28 -4.11
N LEU A 283 10.24 17.96 -4.24
CA LEU A 283 9.26 17.22 -5.04
C LEU A 283 7.84 17.35 -4.49
N ALA A 284 7.67 17.14 -3.17
CA ALA A 284 6.37 17.28 -2.52
C ALA A 284 5.84 18.71 -2.59
N ALA A 285 6.70 19.71 -2.44
CA ALA A 285 6.33 21.11 -2.58
C ALA A 285 5.85 21.43 -4.00
N ALA A 286 6.54 20.92 -5.03
CA ALA A 286 6.12 21.09 -6.42
C ALA A 286 4.74 20.49 -6.69
N GLY A 287 4.42 19.32 -6.12
CA GLY A 287 3.11 18.68 -6.25
C GLY A 287 2.08 19.08 -5.18
N GLY A 288 2.30 20.16 -4.42
CA GLY A 288 1.35 20.68 -3.43
C GLY A 288 1.06 19.74 -2.25
N GLY A 289 1.94 18.78 -1.97
CA GLY A 289 1.81 17.81 -0.88
C GLY A 289 2.78 18.05 0.27
N ARG A 290 3.13 16.96 0.96
CA ARG A 290 3.97 16.95 2.16
C ARG A 290 5.05 15.88 2.05
N SER A 291 6.22 16.17 2.58
CA SER A 291 7.31 15.20 2.77
C SER A 291 7.32 14.74 4.24
N VAL A 292 7.37 13.44 4.46
CA VAL A 292 7.39 12.82 5.80
C VAL A 292 8.46 11.71 5.81
N PRO A 293 9.32 11.64 6.85
CA PRO A 293 10.27 10.54 6.98
C PRO A 293 9.56 9.21 7.27
N LEU A 294 10.09 8.11 6.73
CA LEU A 294 9.61 6.76 6.92
C LEU A 294 10.80 5.78 6.92
N HIS A 295 11.57 5.78 8.02
CA HIS A 295 12.80 4.98 8.13
C HIS A 295 12.55 3.52 8.54
N ARG A 296 11.39 3.24 9.14
CA ARG A 296 11.03 1.92 9.66
C ARG A 296 9.67 1.48 9.11
N PRO A 297 9.50 0.20 8.77
CA PRO A 297 8.20 -0.34 8.36
C PRO A 297 7.08 -0.04 9.36
N SER A 298 7.34 -0.16 10.66
CA SER A 298 6.38 0.11 11.75
C SER A 298 5.86 1.55 11.81
N ASP A 299 6.60 2.52 11.26
CA ASP A 299 6.19 3.93 11.21
C ASP A 299 5.18 4.21 10.07
N ALA A 300 5.02 3.30 9.12
CA ALA A 300 4.22 3.52 7.91
C ALA A 300 2.76 3.93 8.20
N PRO A 301 2.03 3.32 9.16
CA PRO A 301 0.68 3.76 9.50
C PRO A 301 0.64 5.20 10.01
N ALA A 302 1.65 5.64 10.76
CA ALA A 302 1.73 7.01 11.26
C ALA A 302 2.05 8.01 10.15
N ALA A 303 3.00 7.66 9.27
CA ALA A 303 3.39 8.47 8.12
C ALA A 303 2.22 8.67 7.13
N VAL A 304 1.51 7.59 6.80
CA VAL A 304 0.30 7.63 5.97
C VAL A 304 -0.76 8.55 6.58
N ARG A 305 -0.99 8.48 7.90
CA ARG A 305 -1.92 9.39 8.58
C ARG A 305 -1.44 10.84 8.59
N ALA A 306 -0.14 11.11 8.53
CA ALA A 306 0.39 12.48 8.54
C ALA A 306 0.22 13.17 7.17
N VAL A 307 0.37 12.41 6.08
CA VAL A 307 0.21 12.93 4.71
C VAL A 307 -1.27 13.05 4.31
N LEU A 308 -2.11 12.06 4.64
CA LEU A 308 -3.53 12.00 4.26
C LEU A 308 -4.49 12.78 5.19
N ARG A 309 -3.97 13.83 5.84
CA ARG A 309 -4.63 14.66 6.86
C ARG A 309 -5.20 15.95 6.30
#